data_AF-A0A852R5L6-F1
#
_entry.id   AF-A0A852R5L6-F1
#
_cell.length_a   1.000
_cell.length_b   1.000
_cell.length_c   1.000
_cell.angle_alpha   90.00
_cell.angle_beta   90.00
_cell.angle_gamma   90.00
#
_symmetry.space_group_name_H-M   'P 1'
#
loop_
_entity.id
_entity.type
_entity.pdbx_description
1 polymer ?
#
loop_
_entity_poly.entity_id
_entity_poly.type
_entity_poly.pdbx_seq_one_letter_code
_entity_poly.pdbx_strand_id
1 'polypeptide(L)'
;MPVPWSVVRRRLGVIEIEHRGTEVAHSVRFALSGAGMLGLSLPTTVHPGARIRVAVRGARADEATAAHDAMLVLRWFQPDGTELLWPIAVE
;
A
#
# COMPACT_ATOMS: atom_id res chain seq x y z
N MET A 1 3.86 -6.38 16.90
CA MET A 1 4.99 -5.56 16.42
C MET A 1 4.46 -4.24 15.90
N PRO A 2 5.16 -3.11 16.09
CA PRO A 2 4.80 -1.88 15.39
C PRO A 2 4.87 -2.10 13.88
N VAL A 3 3.97 -1.50 13.13
CA VAL A 3 3.98 -1.56 11.67
C VAL A 3 5.21 -0.77 11.17
N PRO A 4 6.14 -1.38 10.41
CA PRO A 4 7.40 -0.73 9.99
C PRO A 4 7.21 0.19 8.77
N TRP A 5 6.06 0.85 8.67
CA TRP A 5 5.68 1.67 7.52
C TRP A 5 5.07 2.98 8.00
N SER A 6 5.30 4.05 7.24
CA SER A 6 4.72 5.36 7.54
C SER A 6 4.25 6.04 6.26
N VAL A 7 3.06 6.65 6.31
CA VAL A 7 2.64 7.58 5.26
C VAL A 7 3.38 8.88 5.48
N VAL A 8 4.22 9.28 4.51
CA VAL A 8 5.03 10.51 4.63
C VAL A 8 4.44 11.67 3.86
N ARG A 9 3.62 11.40 2.85
CA ARG A 9 2.96 12.44 2.06
C ARG A 9 1.70 11.93 1.39
N ARG A 10 0.67 12.77 1.39
CA ARG A 10 -0.56 12.60 0.60
C ARG A 10 -0.69 13.74 -0.40
N ARG A 11 -1.00 13.40 -1.65
CA ARG A 11 -1.34 14.33 -2.74
C ARG A 11 -2.47 13.72 -3.56
N LEU A 12 -3.12 14.52 -4.39
CA LEU A 12 -4.23 14.07 -5.23
C LEU A 12 -3.83 12.80 -6.03
N GLY A 13 -4.48 11.67 -5.72
CA GLY A 13 -4.24 10.36 -6.36
C GLY A 13 -2.84 9.78 -6.13
N VAL A 14 -2.06 10.26 -5.16
CA VAL A 14 -0.72 9.72 -4.85
C VAL A 14 -0.46 9.69 -3.34
N ILE A 15 -0.13 8.51 -2.82
CA ILE A 15 0.32 8.31 -1.44
C ILE A 15 1.79 7.90 -1.47
N GLU A 16 2.62 8.59 -0.68
CA GLU A 16 4.03 8.26 -0.51
C GLU A 16 4.24 7.59 0.85
N ILE A 17 4.88 6.42 0.82
CA ILE A 17 5.06 5.54 1.98
C ILE A 17 6.55 5.27 2.16
N GLU A 18 7.04 5.34 3.39
CA GLU A 18 8.43 5.06 3.74
C GLU A 18 8.52 3.78 4.58
N HIS A 19 9.47 2.91 4.23
CA HIS A 19 9.85 1.75 5.04
C HIS A 19 10.70 2.22 6.22
N ARG A 20 10.17 2.10 7.44
CA ARG A 20 10.82 2.52 8.70
C ARG A 20 11.45 1.36 9.48
N GLY A 21 11.32 0.13 8.99
CA GLY A 21 11.99 -1.02 9.56
C GLY A 21 13.48 -1.07 9.23
N THR A 22 14.16 -2.02 9.87
CA THR A 22 15.61 -2.28 9.69
C THR A 22 15.89 -3.42 8.72
N GLU A 23 14.88 -4.23 8.40
CA GLU A 23 14.99 -5.40 7.52
C GLU A 23 14.48 -5.10 6.11
N VAL A 24 14.97 -5.83 5.12
CA VAL A 24 14.44 -5.75 3.75
C VAL A 24 13.04 -6.35 3.69
N ALA A 25 12.07 -5.60 3.16
CA ALA A 25 10.73 -6.11 2.91
C ALA A 25 10.62 -6.74 1.53
N HIS A 26 10.22 -8.01 1.48
CA HIS A 26 10.03 -8.75 0.24
C HIS A 26 8.56 -8.85 -0.14
N SER A 27 8.31 -8.95 -1.45
CA SER A 27 6.97 -9.14 -2.02
C SER A 27 5.96 -8.07 -1.57
N VAL A 28 6.42 -6.82 -1.41
CA VAL A 28 5.56 -5.69 -1.04
C VAL A 28 4.58 -5.41 -2.19
N ARG A 29 3.29 -5.36 -1.88
CA ARG A 29 2.22 -5.09 -2.84
C ARG A 29 1.16 -4.17 -2.25
N PHE A 30 0.46 -3.48 -3.14
CA PHE A 30 -0.72 -2.71 -2.84
C PHE A 30 -1.96 -3.38 -3.43
N ALA A 31 -3.03 -3.44 -2.65
CA ALA A 31 -4.35 -3.82 -3.10
C ALA A 31 -5.33 -2.69 -2.81
N LEU A 32 -6.09 -2.28 -3.82
CA LEU A 32 -7.20 -1.34 -3.68
C LEU A 32 -8.50 -2.09 -3.93
N SER A 33 -9.41 -2.07 -2.96
CA SER A 33 -10.79 -2.53 -3.13
C SER A 33 -11.77 -1.37 -2.95
N GLY A 34 -12.86 -1.37 -3.70
CA GLY A 34 -13.95 -0.41 -3.56
C GLY A 34 -14.84 -0.39 -4.81
N ALA A 35 -16.13 -0.10 -4.66
CA ALA A 35 -17.09 -0.08 -5.78
C ALA A 35 -17.09 -1.37 -6.63
N GLY A 36 -16.85 -2.53 -6.02
CA GLY A 36 -16.75 -3.82 -6.72
C GLY A 36 -15.46 -4.02 -7.55
N MET A 37 -14.51 -3.10 -7.46
CA MET A 37 -13.21 -3.18 -8.13
C MET A 37 -12.15 -3.78 -7.19
N LEU A 38 -11.21 -4.54 -7.76
CA LEU A 38 -9.99 -4.99 -7.08
C LEU A 38 -8.77 -4.70 -7.95
N GLY A 39 -7.94 -3.75 -7.52
CA GLY A 39 -6.71 -3.33 -8.17
C GLY A 39 -5.49 -3.85 -7.42
N LEU A 40 -4.51 -4.41 -8.13
CA LEU A 40 -3.30 -5.00 -7.55
C LEU A 40 -2.04 -4.42 -8.17
N SER A 41 -1.04 -4.10 -7.36
CA SER A 41 0.30 -3.79 -7.85
C SER A 41 1.14 -5.05 -8.07
N LEU A 42 2.17 -4.94 -8.89
CA LEU A 42 3.23 -5.95 -8.96
C LEU A 42 4.02 -6.02 -7.62
N PRO A 43 4.57 -7.20 -7.26
CA PRO A 43 5.47 -7.31 -6.11
C PRO A 43 6.74 -6.51 -6.32
N THR A 44 7.23 -5.92 -5.23
CA THR A 44 8.54 -5.27 -5.20
C THR A 44 9.29 -5.57 -3.91
N THR A 45 10.62 -5.47 -3.96
CA THR A 45 11.50 -5.53 -2.79
C THR A 45 11.83 -4.11 -2.35
N VAL A 46 11.73 -3.85 -1.05
CA VAL A 46 11.88 -2.51 -0.49
C VAL A 46 12.92 -2.55 0.62
N HIS A 47 13.97 -1.76 0.44
CA HIS A 47 15.05 -1.65 1.42
C HIS A 47 14.69 -0.65 2.54
N PRO A 48 15.33 -0.77 3.72
CA PRO A 48 15.19 0.21 4.80
C PRO A 48 15.36 1.67 4.34
N GLY A 49 14.46 2.55 4.77
CA GLY A 49 14.45 3.97 4.40
C GLY A 49 13.95 4.29 2.99
N ALA A 50 13.72 3.28 2.14
CA ALA A 50 13.20 3.51 0.79
C ALA A 50 11.76 4.04 0.84
N ARG A 51 11.42 4.85 -0.17
CA ARG A 51 10.08 5.41 -0.36
C ARG A 51 9.42 4.85 -1.60
N ILE A 52 8.14 4.55 -1.47
CA ILE A 52 7.29 4.03 -2.54
C ILE A 52 6.20 5.06 -2.83
N ARG A 53 5.95 5.32 -4.10
CA ARG A 53 4.84 6.16 -4.54
C ARG A 53 3.74 5.26 -5.08
N VAL A 54 2.60 5.27 -4.42
CA VAL A 54 1.39 4.56 -4.82
C VAL A 54 0.52 5.56 -5.58
N ALA A 55 0.44 5.43 -6.89
CA ALA A 55 -0.44 6.23 -7.72
C ALA A 55 -1.78 5.49 -7.91
N VAL A 56 -2.86 6.10 -7.45
CA VAL A 56 -4.23 5.61 -7.62
C VAL A 56 -4.91 6.56 -8.59
N ARG A 57 -5.11 6.14 -9.84
CA ARG A 57 -5.54 7.00 -10.94
C ARG A 57 -6.40 6.27 -11.96
N GLY A 58 -7.30 7.01 -12.58
CA GLY A 58 -8.14 6.58 -13.69
C GLY A 58 -9.57 6.29 -13.22
N ALA A 59 -10.54 6.41 -14.13
CA ALA A 59 -11.97 6.46 -13.78
C ALA A 59 -12.43 5.39 -12.76
N ARG A 60 -12.07 4.12 -12.97
CA ARG A 60 -12.43 3.03 -12.04
C ARG A 60 -11.72 3.10 -10.69
N ALA A 61 -10.47 3.58 -10.67
CA ALA A 61 -9.74 3.77 -9.43
C ALA A 61 -10.31 4.95 -8.65
N ASP A 62 -10.63 6.04 -9.33
CA ASP A 62 -11.24 7.23 -8.73
C ASP A 62 -12.61 6.87 -8.11
N GLU A 63 -13.46 6.14 -8.85
CA GLU A 63 -14.73 5.58 -8.34
C GLU A 63 -14.51 4.67 -7.12
N ALA A 64 -13.54 3.74 -7.19
CA ALA A 64 -13.25 2.84 -6.08
C ALA A 64 -12.73 3.58 -4.84
N THR A 65 -11.95 4.65 -4.99
CA THR A 65 -11.45 5.44 -3.85
C THR A 65 -12.52 6.28 -3.18
N ALA A 66 -13.56 6.70 -3.91
CA ALA A 66 -14.67 7.46 -3.38
C ALA A 66 -15.76 6.59 -2.74
N ALA A 67 -15.65 5.26 -2.86
CA ALA A 67 -16.65 4.33 -2.38
C ALA A 67 -16.61 4.18 -0.84
N HIS A 68 -17.76 3.88 -0.23
CA HIS A 68 -17.84 3.66 1.22
C HIS A 68 -17.06 2.43 1.71
N ASP A 69 -16.80 1.48 0.81
CA ASP A 69 -16.01 0.28 1.03
C ASP A 69 -14.55 0.42 0.55
N ALA A 70 -14.12 1.65 0.24
CA ALA A 70 -12.77 1.92 -0.23
C ALA A 70 -11.71 1.49 0.81
N MET A 71 -10.79 0.64 0.39
CA MET A 71 -9.70 0.17 1.22
C MET A 71 -8.42 -0.01 0.40
N LEU A 72 -7.36 0.69 0.78
CA LEU A 72 -6.01 0.47 0.30
C LEU A 72 -5.24 -0.34 1.35
N VAL A 73 -4.60 -1.43 0.96
CA VAL A 73 -3.80 -2.27 1.85
C VAL A 73 -2.39 -2.44 1.29
N LEU A 74 -1.39 -2.21 2.13
CA LEU A 74 -0.01 -2.65 1.89
C LEU A 74 0.15 -4.04 2.50
N ARG A 75 0.55 -5.01 1.68
CA ARG A 75 0.88 -6.37 2.12
C ARG A 75 2.34 -6.70 1.87
N TRP A 76 2.97 -7.46 2.77
CA TRP A 76 4.34 -7.96 2.63
C TRP A 76 4.53 -9.25 3.43
N PHE A 77 5.67 -9.91 3.26
CA PHE A 77 5.94 -11.22 3.86
C PHE A 77 7.19 -11.18 4.74
N GLN A 78 7.14 -11.93 5.84
CA GLN A 78 8.30 -12.27 6.65
C GLN A 78 9.07 -13.47 6.04
N PRO A 79 10.33 -13.72 6.43
CA PRO A 79 11.12 -14.84 5.93
C PRO A 79 10.51 -16.23 6.18
N ASP A 80 9.69 -16.36 7.23
CA ASP A 80 8.97 -17.59 7.58
C ASP A 80 7.67 -17.79 6.76
N GLY A 81 7.39 -16.89 5.82
CA GLY A 81 6.18 -16.91 5.00
C GLY A 81 4.97 -16.25 5.65
N THR A 82 5.08 -15.70 6.86
CA THR A 82 3.99 -14.96 7.50
C THR A 82 3.64 -13.72 6.69
N GLU A 83 2.36 -13.60 6.33
CA GLU A 83 1.83 -12.42 5.67
C GLU A 83 1.47 -11.34 6.68
N LEU A 84 1.90 -10.11 6.40
CA LEU A 84 1.58 -8.93 7.17
C LEU A 84 0.81 -7.94 6.29
N LEU A 85 -0.23 -7.35 6.86
CA LEU A 85 -1.14 -6.42 6.21
C LEU A 85 -1.17 -5.11 6.99
N TRP A 86 -1.16 -4.00 6.26
CA TRP A 86 -1.36 -2.67 6.83
C TRP A 86 -2.41 -1.90 6.02
N PRO A 87 -3.60 -1.67 6.60
CA PRO A 87 -4.60 -0.80 6.01
C PRO A 87 -4.10 0.65 5.96
N ILE A 88 -4.31 1.30 4.82
CA ILE A 88 -3.96 2.69 4.57
C ILE A 88 -5.25 3.41 4.19
N ALA A 89 -5.61 4.44 4.95
CA ALA A 89 -6.71 5.31 4.57
C ALA A 89 -6.43 5.92 3.19
N VAL A 90 -7.42 5.93 2.31
CA VAL A 90 -7.26 6.44 0.94
C VAL A 90 -7.31 7.98 0.91
N GLU A 91 -7.91 8.58 1.94
CA GLU A 91 -7.94 10.02 2.25
C GLU A 91 -7.23 10.32 3.58
#